data_AF-A0A1Z9HTQ8-F1
#
_entry.id   AF-A0A1Z9HTQ8-F1
#
_cell.length_a   1.000
_cell.length_b   1.000
_cell.length_c   1.000
_cell.angle_alpha   90.00
_cell.angle_beta   90.00
_cell.angle_gamma   90.00
#
_symmetry.space_group_name_H-M   'P 1'
#
loop_
_entity.id
_entity.type
_entity.pdbx_description
1 polymer ?
#
loop_
_entity_poly.entity_id
_entity_poly.type
_entity_poly.pdbx_seq_one_letter_code
_entity_poly.pdbx_strand_id
1 'polypeptide(L)'
;MEFILDYLDVILGGLAALGGIASIYYLIQEMREQNRVARANARQNVADSHQEIALQGMKKSMVKIKLKLRNNEELSKEEDAKYMSYFSIMLRSRENQHYQYTIGMIDPGEWENYKRSFKTLFKSEYHLKLWSFMRDTFNDSFVKVVEELIEDDSH
;
A
#
# COMPACT_ATOMS: atom_id res chain seq x y z
N MET A 1 51.44 -24.12 34.88
CA MET A 1 51.25 -23.56 33.52
C MET A 1 49.81 -23.79 33.08
N GLU A 2 49.25 -24.99 33.27
CA GLU A 2 47.82 -25.29 32.99
C GLU A 2 46.83 -24.39 33.74
N PHE A 3 47.07 -24.11 35.03
CA PHE A 3 46.21 -23.20 35.80
C PHE A 3 46.04 -21.81 35.17
N ILE A 4 47.06 -21.24 34.50
CA ILE A 4 46.92 -19.91 33.88
C ILE A 4 46.13 -20.01 32.58
N LEU A 5 46.26 -21.12 31.85
CA LEU A 5 45.55 -21.35 30.59
C LEU A 5 44.05 -21.57 30.84
N ASP A 6 43.69 -22.34 31.88
CA ASP A 6 42.28 -22.55 32.24
C ASP A 6 41.56 -21.24 32.61
N TYR A 7 42.23 -20.35 33.34
CA TYR A 7 41.66 -19.04 33.69
C TYR A 7 41.50 -18.14 32.47
N LEU A 8 42.44 -18.19 31.51
CA LEU A 8 42.33 -17.45 30.26
C LEU A 8 41.16 -17.95 29.41
N ASP A 9 40.95 -19.27 29.33
CA ASP A 9 39.84 -19.85 28.56
C ASP A 9 38.48 -19.48 29.16
N VAL A 10 38.35 -19.45 30.50
CA VAL A 10 37.12 -18.98 31.17
C VAL A 10 36.86 -17.50 30.89
N ILE A 11 37.90 -16.65 30.92
CA ILE A 11 37.76 -15.22 30.61
C ILE A 11 37.38 -15.01 29.14
N LEU A 12 38.04 -15.70 28.22
CA LEU A 12 37.76 -15.63 26.79
C LEU A 12 36.34 -16.13 26.47
N GLY A 13 35.92 -17.23 27.08
CA GLY A 13 34.55 -17.75 26.98
C GLY A 13 33.53 -16.76 27.52
N GLY A 14 33.80 -16.13 28.66
CA GLY A 14 32.95 -15.07 29.22
C GLY A 14 32.83 -13.85 28.30
N LEU A 15 33.94 -13.38 27.73
CA LEU A 15 33.94 -12.27 26.77
C LEU A 15 33.22 -12.63 25.48
N ALA A 16 33.39 -13.85 24.97
CA ALA A 16 32.66 -14.33 23.79
C ALA A 16 31.15 -14.41 24.04
N ALA A 17 30.73 -14.91 25.21
CA ALA A 17 29.33 -14.96 25.61
C ALA A 17 28.73 -13.55 25.72
N LEU A 18 29.45 -12.61 26.35
CA LEU A 18 29.03 -11.21 26.43
C LEU A 18 28.94 -10.55 25.05
N GLY A 19 29.91 -10.82 24.17
CA GLY A 19 29.90 -10.38 22.78
C GLY A 19 28.67 -10.89 22.04
N GLY A 20 28.35 -12.18 22.18
CA GLY A 20 27.15 -12.77 21.58
C GLY A 20 25.85 -12.11 22.05
N ILE A 21 25.71 -11.85 23.36
CA ILE A 21 24.55 -11.16 23.92
C ILE A 21 24.46 -9.73 23.38
N ALA A 22 25.56 -8.99 23.33
CA ALA A 22 25.61 -7.64 22.79
C ALA A 22 25.23 -7.60 21.29
N SER A 23 25.70 -8.58 20.50
CA SER A 23 25.33 -8.71 19.09
C SER A 23 23.84 -8.99 18.91
N ILE A 24 23.25 -9.90 19.70
CA ILE A 24 21.81 -10.18 19.64
C ILE A 24 21.01 -8.93 20.00
N TYR A 25 21.40 -8.21 21.05
CA TYR A 25 20.76 -6.96 21.45
C TYR A 25 20.81 -5.91 20.33
N TYR A 26 21.98 -5.74 19.71
CA TYR A 26 22.16 -4.82 18.58
C TYR A 26 21.26 -5.20 17.39
N LEU A 27 21.22 -6.49 17.02
CA LEU A 27 20.36 -6.98 15.94
C LEU A 27 18.88 -6.73 16.21
N ILE A 28 18.41 -6.93 17.45
CA ILE A 28 17.02 -6.62 17.84
C ILE A 28 16.73 -5.13 17.65
N GLN A 29 17.67 -4.26 18.04
CA GLN A 29 17.52 -2.82 17.89
C GLN A 29 17.53 -2.39 16.42
N GLU A 30 18.42 -2.97 15.62
CA GLU A 30 18.49 -2.74 14.18
C GLU A 30 17.19 -3.17 13.48
N MET A 31 16.68 -4.36 13.77
CA MET A 31 15.40 -4.84 13.23
C MET A 31 14.23 -3.91 13.58
N ARG A 32 14.19 -3.36 14.79
CA ARG A 32 13.16 -2.40 15.18
C ARG A 32 13.24 -1.12 14.36
N GLU A 33 14.46 -0.61 14.15
CA GLU A 33 14.69 0.60 13.38
C GLU A 33 14.38 0.40 11.89
N GLN A 34 14.84 -0.72 11.31
CA GLN A 34 14.51 -1.10 9.94
C GLN A 34 13.00 -1.21 9.73
N ASN A 35 12.26 -1.80 10.67
CA ASN A 35 10.80 -1.86 10.61
C ASN A 35 10.16 -0.45 10.68
N ARG A 36 10.68 0.44 11.53
CA ARG A 36 10.21 1.83 11.62
C ARG A 36 10.42 2.58 10.30
N VAL A 37 11.60 2.44 9.70
CA VAL A 37 11.95 3.04 8.41
C VAL A 37 11.12 2.45 7.27
N ALA A 38 10.93 1.13 7.23
CA ALA A 38 10.10 0.47 6.23
C ALA A 38 8.65 0.97 6.25
N ARG A 39 8.05 1.12 7.43
CA ARG A 39 6.71 1.70 7.59
C ARG A 39 6.64 3.16 7.17
N ALA A 40 7.66 3.96 7.48
CA ALA A 40 7.72 5.35 7.04
C ALA A 40 7.80 5.45 5.50
N ASN A 41 8.62 4.61 4.86
CA ASN A 41 8.72 4.53 3.41
C ASN A 41 7.42 4.06 2.75
N ALA A 42 6.74 3.08 3.34
CA ALA A 42 5.41 2.65 2.91
C ALA A 42 4.42 3.83 2.86
N ARG A 43 4.35 4.62 3.95
CA ARG A 43 3.52 5.83 4.01
C ARG A 43 3.93 6.89 3.00
N GLN A 44 5.24 7.12 2.82
CA GLN A 44 5.74 8.07 1.82
C GLN A 44 5.36 7.64 0.40
N ASN A 45 5.53 6.37 0.04
CA ASN A 45 5.16 5.83 -1.26
C ASN A 45 3.65 5.99 -1.54
N VAL A 46 2.81 5.79 -0.52
CA VAL A 46 1.37 6.05 -0.63
C VAL A 46 1.09 7.52 -0.89
N ALA A 47 1.76 8.44 -0.18
CA ALA A 47 1.62 9.87 -0.37
C ALA A 47 2.08 10.32 -1.77
N ASP A 48 3.24 9.85 -2.23
CA ASP A 48 3.79 10.17 -3.55
C ASP A 48 2.87 9.67 -4.68
N SER A 49 2.34 8.45 -4.54
CA SER A 49 1.36 7.91 -5.49
C SER A 49 0.08 8.75 -5.53
N HIS A 50 -0.43 9.19 -4.38
CA HIS A 50 -1.59 10.09 -4.33
C HIS A 50 -1.31 11.43 -5.00
N GLN A 51 -0.13 12.02 -4.75
CA GLN A 51 0.27 13.28 -5.37
C GLN A 51 0.34 13.14 -6.90
N GLU A 52 0.94 12.06 -7.41
CA GLU A 52 1.03 11.82 -8.85
C GLU A 52 -0.36 11.68 -9.48
N ILE A 53 -1.24 10.86 -8.89
CA ILE A 53 -2.62 10.67 -9.37
C ILE A 53 -3.42 11.99 -9.30
N ALA A 54 -3.21 12.80 -8.25
CA ALA A 54 -3.84 14.11 -8.12
C ALA A 54 -3.38 15.06 -9.23
N LEU A 55 -2.08 15.16 -9.48
CA LEU A 55 -1.51 15.99 -10.55
C LEU A 55 -2.02 15.58 -11.94
N GLN A 56 -2.09 14.27 -12.22
CA GLN A 56 -2.72 13.78 -13.46
C GLN A 56 -4.20 14.15 -13.54
N GLY A 57 -4.89 14.07 -12.39
CA GLY A 57 -6.28 14.45 -12.21
C GLY A 57 -6.57 15.93 -12.45
N MET A 58 -5.58 16.81 -12.23
CA MET A 58 -5.68 18.26 -12.39
C MET A 58 -5.40 18.76 -13.81
N LYS A 59 -4.88 17.89 -14.69
CA LYS A 59 -4.64 18.26 -16.10
C LYS A 59 -5.96 18.69 -16.75
N LYS A 60 -5.94 19.78 -17.53
CA LYS A 60 -7.14 20.37 -18.17
C LYS A 60 -8.01 19.34 -18.91
N SER A 61 -7.38 18.38 -19.60
CA SER A 61 -8.10 17.30 -20.29
C SER A 61 -8.83 16.36 -19.33
N MET A 62 -8.20 15.97 -18.21
CA MET A 62 -8.82 15.12 -17.20
C MET A 62 -9.93 15.84 -16.43
N VAL A 63 -9.75 17.15 -16.15
CA VAL A 63 -10.80 17.98 -15.54
C VAL A 63 -12.04 18.03 -16.43
N LYS A 64 -11.88 18.22 -17.74
CA LYS A 64 -13.00 18.18 -18.70
C LYS A 64 -13.74 16.83 -18.67
N ILE A 65 -13.00 15.73 -18.67
CA ILE A 65 -13.58 14.38 -18.60
C ILE A 65 -14.36 14.20 -17.29
N LYS A 66 -13.79 14.60 -16.15
CA LYS A 66 -14.46 14.53 -14.84
C LYS A 66 -15.73 15.38 -14.79
N LEU A 67 -15.75 16.55 -15.43
CA LEU A 67 -16.94 17.39 -15.53
C LEU A 67 -18.04 16.71 -16.35
N LYS A 68 -17.69 16.13 -17.51
CA LYS A 68 -18.62 15.36 -18.34
C LYS A 68 -19.25 14.21 -17.56
N LEU A 69 -18.41 13.40 -16.90
CA LEU A 69 -18.89 12.28 -16.06
C LEU A 69 -19.82 12.76 -14.93
N ARG A 70 -19.51 13.89 -14.29
CA ARG A 70 -20.36 14.47 -13.24
C ARG A 70 -21.72 14.97 -13.78
N ASN A 71 -21.74 15.43 -15.03
CA ASN A 71 -22.94 15.91 -15.69
C ASN A 71 -23.70 14.80 -16.46
N ASN A 72 -23.26 13.54 -16.36
CA ASN A 72 -23.77 12.41 -17.15
C ASN A 72 -23.69 12.64 -18.68
N GLU A 73 -22.67 13.35 -19.14
CA GLU A 73 -22.39 13.55 -20.56
C GLU A 73 -21.53 12.39 -21.09
N GLU A 74 -21.78 11.98 -22.35
CA GLU A 74 -21.00 10.94 -23.00
C GLU A 74 -19.55 11.38 -23.24
N LEU A 75 -18.62 10.45 -23.01
CA LEU A 75 -17.21 10.60 -23.34
C LEU A 75 -16.95 10.18 -24.78
N SER A 76 -16.05 10.88 -25.47
CA SER A 76 -15.50 10.38 -26.72
C SER A 76 -14.67 9.11 -26.48
N LYS A 77 -14.41 8.32 -27.52
CA LYS A 77 -13.58 7.10 -27.41
C LYS A 77 -12.18 7.39 -26.83
N GLU A 78 -11.59 8.53 -27.18
CA GLU A 78 -10.29 8.92 -26.64
C GLU A 78 -10.37 9.34 -25.18
N GLU A 79 -11.43 10.07 -24.80
CA GLU A 79 -11.68 10.47 -23.41
C GLU A 79 -11.93 9.26 -22.52
N ASP A 80 -12.71 8.28 -22.99
CA ASP A 80 -13.01 7.01 -22.34
C ASP A 80 -11.72 6.20 -22.11
N ALA A 81 -10.92 5.96 -23.15
CA ALA A 81 -9.66 5.24 -23.03
C ALA A 81 -8.66 5.92 -22.08
N LYS A 82 -8.60 7.26 -22.12
CA LYS A 82 -7.76 8.05 -21.22
C LYS A 82 -8.22 7.94 -19.77
N TYR A 83 -9.52 7.98 -19.54
CA TYR A 83 -10.07 7.84 -18.21
C TYR A 83 -9.93 6.41 -17.67
N MET A 84 -10.14 5.40 -18.51
CA MET A 84 -9.90 4.00 -18.17
C MET A 84 -8.47 3.79 -17.68
N SER A 85 -7.49 4.36 -18.37
CA SER A 85 -6.07 4.30 -17.97
C SER A 85 -5.84 5.00 -16.62
N TYR A 86 -6.42 6.20 -16.43
CA TYR A 86 -6.34 6.93 -15.17
C TYR A 86 -6.98 6.17 -13.99
N PHE A 87 -8.14 5.56 -14.23
CA PHE A 87 -8.87 4.77 -13.24
C PHE A 87 -8.09 3.50 -12.87
N SER A 88 -7.52 2.80 -13.86
CA SER A 88 -6.67 1.62 -13.64
C SER A 88 -5.45 1.95 -12.75
N ILE A 89 -4.76 3.08 -13.00
CA ILE A 89 -3.65 3.52 -12.14
C ILE A 89 -4.11 3.78 -10.70
N MET A 90 -5.29 4.40 -10.53
CA MET A 90 -5.87 4.62 -9.21
C MET A 90 -6.15 3.30 -8.48
N LEU A 91 -6.75 2.31 -9.16
CA LEU A 91 -7.00 0.99 -8.59
C LEU A 91 -5.70 0.25 -8.25
N ARG A 92 -4.67 0.34 -9.09
CA ARG A 92 -3.33 -0.25 -8.81
C ARG A 92 -2.68 0.35 -7.57
N SER A 93 -2.85 1.66 -7.36
CA SER A 93 -2.39 2.32 -6.12
C SER A 93 -3.11 1.75 -4.89
N ARG A 94 -4.41 1.46 -5.00
CA ARG A 94 -5.22 0.83 -3.94
C ARG A 94 -4.86 -0.63 -3.70
N GLU A 95 -4.58 -1.39 -4.76
CA GLU A 95 -4.07 -2.77 -4.67
C GLU A 95 -2.74 -2.81 -3.92
N ASN A 96 -1.83 -1.87 -4.22
CA ASN A 96 -0.56 -1.77 -3.51
C ASN A 96 -0.73 -1.38 -2.04
N GLN A 97 -1.68 -0.49 -1.70
CA GLN A 97 -2.03 -0.19 -0.31
C GLN A 97 -2.59 -1.43 0.40
N HIS A 98 -3.47 -2.18 -0.25
CA HIS A 98 -3.99 -3.43 0.29
C HIS A 98 -2.86 -4.42 0.57
N TYR A 99 -1.94 -4.62 -0.37
CA TYR A 99 -0.78 -5.48 -0.16
C TYR A 99 0.06 -5.03 1.05
N GLN A 100 0.36 -3.73 1.17
CA GLN A 100 1.09 -3.19 2.33
C GLN A 100 0.35 -3.39 3.66
N TYR A 101 -0.98 -3.35 3.65
CA TYR A 101 -1.79 -3.71 4.81
C TYR A 101 -1.65 -5.20 5.16
N THR A 102 -1.72 -6.12 4.19
CA THR A 102 -1.60 -7.57 4.45
C THR A 102 -0.26 -7.97 5.07
N ILE A 103 0.82 -7.22 4.81
CA ILE A 103 2.14 -7.45 5.39
C ILE A 103 2.41 -6.61 6.65
N GLY A 104 1.42 -5.89 7.18
CA GLY A 104 1.52 -5.13 8.44
C GLY A 104 2.31 -3.82 8.36
N MET A 105 2.45 -3.25 7.15
CA MET A 105 3.08 -1.93 6.96
C MET A 105 2.09 -0.79 7.14
N ILE A 106 0.81 -1.02 6.80
CA ILE A 106 -0.30 -0.11 7.07
C ILE A 106 -1.09 -0.66 8.26
N ASP A 107 -1.42 0.20 9.21
CA ASP A 107 -2.20 -0.21 10.38
C ASP A 107 -3.69 -0.40 10.01
N PRO A 108 -4.45 -1.23 10.76
CA PRO A 108 -5.85 -1.48 10.46
C PRO A 108 -6.72 -0.22 10.43
N GLY A 109 -6.48 0.76 11.31
CA GLY A 109 -7.26 2.00 11.33
C GLY A 109 -7.04 2.85 10.08
N GLU A 110 -5.79 2.94 9.63
CA GLU A 110 -5.40 3.60 8.39
C GLU A 110 -6.01 2.89 7.17
N TRP A 111 -6.01 1.55 7.16
CA TRP A 111 -6.66 0.76 6.10
C TRP A 111 -8.17 0.98 6.03
N GLU A 112 -8.87 1.01 7.17
CA GLU A 112 -10.31 1.32 7.21
C GLU A 112 -10.62 2.73 6.66
N ASN A 113 -9.73 3.70 6.90
CA ASN A 113 -9.86 5.03 6.30
C ASN A 113 -9.74 4.98 4.77
N TYR A 114 -8.77 4.22 4.25
CA TYR A 114 -8.62 4.02 2.81
C TYR A 114 -9.84 3.35 2.21
N LYS A 115 -10.36 2.27 2.82
CA LYS A 115 -11.59 1.60 2.37
C LYS A 115 -12.79 2.54 2.29
N ARG A 116 -13.00 3.41 3.30
CA ARG A 116 -14.10 4.40 3.27
C ARG A 116 -13.98 5.37 2.10
N SER A 117 -12.80 5.90 1.85
CA SER A 117 -12.57 6.78 0.69
C SER A 117 -12.80 6.03 -0.63
N PHE A 118 -12.38 4.77 -0.68
CA PHE A 118 -12.41 3.93 -1.85
C PHE A 118 -13.83 3.51 -2.25
N LYS A 119 -14.69 3.22 -1.26
CA LYS A 119 -16.12 2.91 -1.45
C LYS A 119 -16.82 3.96 -2.33
N THR A 120 -16.48 5.23 -2.15
CA THR A 120 -17.13 6.33 -2.89
C THR A 120 -16.87 6.29 -4.40
N LEU A 121 -15.80 5.63 -4.85
CA LEU A 121 -15.49 5.49 -6.28
C LEU A 121 -16.46 4.54 -6.98
N PHE A 122 -17.01 3.54 -6.29
CA PHE A 122 -17.87 2.54 -6.93
C PHE A 122 -19.36 2.90 -6.92
N LYS A 123 -19.71 4.13 -6.50
CA LYS A 123 -21.09 4.64 -6.55
C LYS A 123 -21.57 4.98 -7.97
N SER A 124 -20.64 5.15 -8.91
CA SER A 124 -20.97 5.46 -10.30
C SER A 124 -21.11 4.18 -11.12
N GLU A 125 -22.19 4.06 -11.89
CA GLU A 125 -22.37 2.97 -12.86
C GLU A 125 -21.21 2.89 -13.86
N TYR A 126 -20.63 4.04 -14.22
CA TYR A 126 -19.48 4.09 -15.11
C TYR A 126 -18.23 3.46 -14.47
N HIS A 127 -17.98 3.69 -13.17
CA HIS A 127 -16.87 3.06 -12.46
C HIS A 127 -17.08 1.56 -12.26
N LEU A 128 -18.30 1.12 -12.00
CA LEU A 128 -18.65 -0.31 -11.94
C LEU A 128 -18.43 -1.00 -13.29
N LYS A 129 -18.81 -0.33 -14.39
CA LYS A 129 -18.54 -0.81 -15.74
C LYS A 129 -17.04 -0.94 -15.98
N LEU A 130 -16.24 0.09 -15.66
CA LEU A 130 -14.79 0.02 -15.81
C LEU A 130 -14.18 -1.11 -14.97
N TRP A 131 -14.63 -1.27 -13.73
CA TRP A 131 -14.21 -2.36 -12.84
C TRP A 131 -14.43 -3.73 -13.48
N SER A 132 -15.63 -3.98 -14.02
CA SER A 132 -15.96 -5.26 -14.66
C SER A 132 -15.01 -5.64 -15.80
N PHE A 133 -14.44 -4.66 -16.52
CA PHE A 133 -13.49 -4.92 -17.60
C PHE A 133 -12.08 -5.25 -17.12
N MET A 134 -11.69 -4.80 -15.93
CA MET A 134 -10.30 -4.90 -15.47
C MET A 134 -10.09 -5.75 -14.23
N ARG A 135 -11.15 -6.16 -13.53
CA ARG A 135 -11.09 -6.95 -12.28
C ARG A 135 -10.16 -8.16 -12.36
N ASP A 136 -10.18 -8.88 -13.48
CA ASP A 136 -9.40 -10.11 -13.67
C ASP A 136 -7.89 -9.86 -13.84
N THR A 137 -7.48 -8.58 -13.93
CA THR A 137 -6.06 -8.20 -13.98
C THR A 137 -5.46 -7.90 -12.60
N PHE A 138 -6.29 -7.88 -11.56
CA PHE A 138 -5.91 -7.63 -10.17
C PHE A 138 -5.79 -8.95 -9.39
N ASN A 139 -5.09 -8.90 -8.26
CA ASN A 139 -4.97 -10.03 -7.35
C ASN A 139 -6.34 -10.38 -6.71
N ASP A 140 -6.66 -11.68 -6.63
CA ASP A 140 -7.91 -12.19 -6.05
C ASP A 140 -8.23 -11.63 -4.66
N SER A 141 -7.20 -11.44 -3.80
CA SER A 141 -7.39 -10.88 -2.46
C SER A 141 -7.87 -9.43 -2.51
N PHE A 142 -7.39 -8.64 -3.48
CA PHE A 142 -7.82 -7.27 -3.68
C PHE A 142 -9.20 -7.21 -4.35
N VAL A 143 -9.46 -8.12 -5.31
CA VAL A 143 -10.80 -8.25 -5.93
C VAL A 143 -11.85 -8.47 -4.84
N LYS A 144 -11.62 -9.39 -3.90
CA LYS A 144 -12.55 -9.62 -2.77
C LYS A 144 -12.85 -8.35 -1.98
N VAL A 145 -11.83 -7.55 -1.66
CA VAL A 145 -12.02 -6.25 -0.98
C VAL A 145 -12.92 -5.33 -1.79
N VAL A 146 -12.72 -5.24 -3.11
CA VAL A 146 -13.53 -4.37 -3.96
C VAL A 146 -14.97 -4.86 -4.04
N GLU A 147 -15.18 -6.16 -4.22
CA GLU A 147 -16.52 -6.75 -4.30
C GLU A 147 -17.28 -6.57 -2.97
N GLU A 148 -16.63 -6.78 -1.82
CA GLU A 148 -17.20 -6.49 -0.49
C GLU A 148 -17.64 -5.02 -0.37
N LEU A 149 -16.83 -4.08 -0.86
CA LEU A 149 -17.17 -2.65 -0.84
C LEU A 149 -18.36 -2.29 -1.74
N ILE A 150 -18.54 -3.00 -2.85
CA ILE A 150 -19.66 -2.82 -3.78
C ILE A 150 -20.96 -3.40 -3.17
N GLU A 151 -20.88 -4.59 -2.58
CA GLU A 151 -22.01 -5.25 -1.92
C GLU A 151 -22.52 -4.43 -0.72
N ASP A 152 -21.62 -3.92 0.12
CA ASP A 152 -21.93 -3.07 1.29
C ASP A 152 -22.61 -1.74 0.94
N ASP A 153 -22.59 -1.29 -0.32
CA ASP A 153 -23.26 -0.05 -0.76
C ASP A 153 -24.61 -0.31 -1.43
N SER A 154 -24.97 -1.58 -1.63
CA SER A 154 -26.22 -2.01 -2.27
C SER A 154 -27.40 -2.12 -1.28
N HIS A 155 -27.24 -1.63 -0.04
CA HIS A 155 -28.23 -1.56 1.04
C HIS A 155 -28.38 -0.10 1.52
#